data_AF-A0A372M8K6-F1
#
_entry.id   AF-A0A372M8K6-F1
#
_cell.length_a   1.000
_cell.length_b   1.000
_cell.length_c   1.000
_cell.angle_alpha   90.00
_cell.angle_beta   90.00
_cell.angle_gamma   90.00
#
_symmetry.space_group_name_H-M   'P 1'
#
loop_
_entity.id
_entity.type
_entity.pdbx_description
1 polymer ?
#
loop_
_entity_poly.entity_id
_entity_poly.type
_entity_poly.pdbx_seq_one_letter_code
_entity_poly.pdbx_strand_id
1 'polypeptide(L)'
;MKDLFAIEIEPEVRSWLETLPAKHFLKVDEYAGLLAEHAASLGEPYARYLSDGIRELRPTLGGAGPAHDEFVRVIEEGEVAK
;
A
#
# COMPACT_ATOMS: atom_id res chain seq x y z
N MET A 1 -2.39 -20.70 8.90
CA MET A 1 -2.34 -19.22 8.82
C MET A 1 -1.81 -18.91 7.44
N LYS A 2 -2.38 -17.93 6.72
CA LYS A 2 -1.76 -17.46 5.48
C LYS A 2 -0.60 -16.57 5.89
N ASP A 3 0.57 -16.79 5.33
CA ASP A 3 1.70 -15.88 5.52
C ASP A 3 1.35 -14.55 4.82
N LEU A 4 1.60 -13.44 5.51
CA LEU A 4 1.32 -12.09 5.01
C LEU A 4 2.52 -11.59 4.20
N PHE A 5 2.23 -10.90 3.10
CA PHE A 5 3.27 -10.20 2.34
C PHE A 5 3.83 -9.04 3.15
N ALA A 6 5.16 -8.86 3.09
CA ALA A 6 5.80 -7.67 3.62
C ALA A 6 5.53 -6.48 2.68
N ILE A 7 5.21 -5.33 3.25
CA ILE A 7 5.00 -4.09 2.51
C ILE A 7 6.13 -3.14 2.90
N GLU A 8 6.88 -2.71 1.90
CA GLU A 8 7.82 -1.62 2.02
C GLU A 8 7.16 -0.32 1.53
N ILE A 9 7.37 0.74 2.29
CA ILE A 9 6.89 2.08 1.95
C ILE A 9 8.09 2.93 1.55
N GLU A 10 7.96 3.64 0.43
CA GLU A 10 8.95 4.63 0.01
C GLU A 10 8.99 5.79 1.03
N PRO A 11 10.14 6.48 1.19
CA PRO A 11 10.27 7.60 2.12
C PRO A 11 9.22 8.70 1.92
N GLU A 12 8.87 9.00 0.68
CA GLU A 12 7.85 9.99 0.31
C GLU A 12 6.47 9.58 0.86
N VAL A 13 6.09 8.31 0.71
CA VAL A 13 4.84 7.76 1.28
C VAL A 13 4.82 7.92 2.80
N ARG A 14 5.95 7.65 3.47
CA ARG A 14 6.05 7.83 4.92
C ARG A 14 5.80 9.30 5.30
N SER A 15 6.45 10.23 4.62
CA SER A 15 6.26 11.67 4.88
C SER A 15 4.81 12.10 4.65
N TRP A 16 4.15 11.61 3.61
CA TRP A 16 2.74 11.88 3.39
C TRP A 16 1.82 11.29 4.46
N LEU A 17 2.05 10.04 4.88
CA LEU A 17 1.28 9.39 5.96
C LEU A 17 1.29 10.22 7.24
N GLU A 18 2.41 10.87 7.55
CA GLU A 18 2.56 11.77 8.71
C GLU A 18 1.72 13.05 8.59
N THR A 19 1.32 13.46 7.38
CA THR A 19 0.44 14.62 7.16
C THR A 19 -1.05 14.30 7.26
N LEU A 20 -1.42 13.02 7.28
CA LEU A 20 -2.82 12.61 7.19
C LEU A 20 -3.58 12.85 8.51
N PRO A 21 -4.85 13.32 8.43
CA PRO A 21 -5.76 13.19 9.56
C PRO A 21 -5.90 11.72 9.98
N ALA A 22 -6.04 11.46 11.29
CA ALA A 22 -6.09 10.10 11.83
C ALA A 22 -7.12 9.19 11.12
N LYS A 23 -8.28 9.74 10.73
CA LYS A 23 -9.31 8.99 9.97
C LYS A 23 -8.79 8.50 8.61
N HIS A 24 -7.98 9.30 7.92
CA HIS A 24 -7.42 8.93 6.64
C HIS A 24 -6.26 7.95 6.82
N PHE A 25 -5.41 8.15 7.83
CA PHE A 25 -4.36 7.20 8.18
C PHE A 25 -4.92 5.80 8.42
N LEU A 26 -5.97 5.67 9.26
CA LEU A 26 -6.65 4.39 9.49
C LEU A 26 -7.20 3.77 8.20
N LYS A 27 -7.68 4.60 7.27
CA LYS A 27 -8.17 4.12 5.98
C LYS A 27 -7.06 3.57 5.10
N VAL A 28 -5.88 4.17 5.14
CA VAL A 28 -4.70 3.65 4.44
C VAL A 28 -4.21 2.35 5.09
N ASP A 29 -4.20 2.28 6.42
CA ASP A 29 -3.83 1.07 7.18
C ASP A 29 -4.73 -0.13 6.83
N GLU A 30 -6.05 0.08 6.72
CA GLU A 30 -6.99 -0.94 6.23
C GLU A 30 -6.61 -1.47 4.83
N TYR A 31 -6.20 -0.59 3.92
CA TYR A 31 -5.81 -0.96 2.55
C TYR A 31 -4.47 -1.69 2.51
N ALA A 32 -3.52 -1.29 3.37
CA ALA A 32 -2.25 -1.98 3.54
C ALA A 32 -2.48 -3.40 4.08
N GLY A 33 -3.40 -3.60 5.03
CA GLY A 33 -3.80 -4.93 5.49
C GLY A 33 -4.35 -5.81 4.37
N LEU A 34 -5.26 -5.28 3.55
CA LEU A 34 -5.79 -5.99 2.38
C LEU A 34 -4.68 -6.35 1.38
N LEU A 35 -3.71 -5.45 1.19
CA LEU A 35 -2.57 -5.70 0.32
C LEU A 35 -1.68 -6.80 0.88
N ALA A 36 -1.39 -6.79 2.18
CA ALA A 36 -0.58 -7.82 2.84
C ALA A 36 -1.23 -9.21 2.75
N GLU A 37 -2.56 -9.30 2.76
CA GLU A 37 -3.30 -10.57 2.65
C GLU A 37 -3.46 -11.09 1.22
N HIS A 38 -3.52 -10.17 0.25
CA HIS A 38 -3.94 -10.45 -1.12
C HIS A 38 -2.98 -9.92 -2.18
N ALA A 39 -1.71 -9.69 -1.86
CA ALA A 39 -0.80 -8.94 -2.72
C ALA A 39 -0.68 -9.47 -4.16
N ALA A 40 -0.73 -10.79 -4.36
CA ALA A 40 -0.71 -11.39 -5.69
C ALA A 40 -1.97 -11.12 -6.52
N SER A 41 -3.13 -10.91 -5.88
CA SER A 41 -4.45 -10.82 -6.53
C SER A 41 -5.16 -9.47 -6.36
N LEU A 42 -4.71 -8.61 -5.44
CA LEU A 42 -5.36 -7.34 -5.17
C LEU A 42 -5.16 -6.40 -6.36
N GLY A 43 -6.25 -5.89 -6.91
CA GLY A 43 -6.26 -5.04 -8.09
C GLY A 43 -7.29 -3.92 -7.93
N GLU A 44 -7.71 -3.34 -9.06
CA GLU A 44 -8.68 -2.25 -9.05
C GLU A 44 -10.01 -2.70 -8.41
N PRO A 45 -10.68 -1.82 -7.63
CA PRO A 45 -10.38 -0.40 -7.40
C PRO A 45 -9.37 -0.12 -6.27
N TYR A 46 -8.89 -1.14 -5.56
CA TYR A 46 -8.13 -0.97 -4.32
C TYR A 46 -6.65 -0.69 -4.54
N ALA A 47 -6.07 -1.32 -5.55
CA ALA A 47 -4.67 -1.15 -5.90
C ALA A 47 -4.49 -1.21 -7.42
N ARG A 48 -3.47 -0.51 -7.94
CA ARG A 48 -3.02 -0.66 -9.32
C ARG A 48 -1.62 -1.25 -9.32
N TYR A 49 -1.41 -2.31 -10.11
CA TYR A 49 -0.07 -2.83 -10.35
C TYR A 49 0.67 -1.90 -11.30
N LEU A 50 1.90 -1.50 -10.93
CA LEU A 50 2.74 -0.63 -11.76
C LEU A 50 3.81 -1.46 -12.47
N SER A 51 4.71 -2.08 -11.71
CA SER A 51 5.80 -2.95 -12.19
C SER A 51 6.60 -3.53 -11.02
N ASP A 52 7.30 -4.65 -11.20
CA ASP A 52 8.33 -5.15 -10.25
C ASP A 52 7.87 -5.25 -8.78
N GLY A 53 6.65 -5.77 -8.56
CA GLY A 53 6.05 -5.87 -7.23
C GLY A 53 5.54 -4.54 -6.65
N ILE A 54 5.74 -3.41 -7.36
CA ILE A 54 5.24 -2.10 -6.97
C ILE A 54 3.75 -1.99 -7.27
N ARG A 55 3.01 -1.52 -6.27
CA ARG A 55 1.57 -1.31 -6.34
C ARG A 55 1.21 0.07 -5.79
N GLU A 56 0.40 0.79 -6.53
CA GLU A 56 -0.23 2.03 -6.07
C GLU A 56 -1.49 1.68 -5.26
N LEU A 57 -1.52 2.02 -3.97
CA LEU A 57 -2.74 1.89 -3.18
C LEU A 57 -3.68 3.06 -3.48
N ARG A 58 -4.98 2.78 -3.65
CA ARG A 58 -5.99 3.77 -4.06
C ARG A 58 -7.12 3.91 -3.02
N PRO A 59 -6.82 4.29 -1.77
CA PRO A 59 -7.84 4.51 -0.76
C PRO A 59 -8.72 5.71 -1.13
N THR A 60 -10.03 5.58 -0.90
CA THR A 60 -10.95 6.70 -1.08
C THR A 60 -10.97 7.55 0.19
N LEU A 61 -10.28 8.70 0.18
CA LEU A 61 -10.09 9.57 1.35
C LEU A 61 -11.02 10.79 1.39
N GLY A 62 -12.19 10.73 0.73
CA GLY A 62 -13.29 11.68 0.95
C GLY A 62 -12.98 13.17 0.75
N GLY A 63 -12.07 13.53 -0.15
CA GLY A 63 -11.72 14.92 -0.48
C GLY A 63 -10.23 15.25 -0.36
N ALA A 64 -9.47 14.43 0.37
CA ALA A 64 -8.06 14.25 0.06
C ALA A 64 -8.01 13.30 -1.15
N GLY A 65 -7.50 13.75 -2.29
CA GLY A 65 -7.21 12.82 -3.39
C GLY A 65 -6.28 11.71 -2.88
N PRO A 66 -6.23 10.53 -3.53
CA PRO A 66 -5.15 9.61 -3.24
C PRO A 66 -3.82 10.34 -3.46
N ALA A 67 -2.76 9.88 -2.81
CA ALA A 67 -1.41 10.27 -3.19
C ALA A 67 -1.19 9.76 -4.63
N HIS A 68 -1.67 10.51 -5.62
CA HIS A 68 -1.68 10.10 -7.02
C HIS A 68 -0.26 9.88 -7.58
N ASP A 69 0.76 10.26 -6.80
CA ASP A 69 2.18 10.17 -7.13
C ASP A 69 3.00 9.37 -6.10
N GLU A 70 2.39 8.71 -5.11
CA GLU A 70 3.13 7.96 -4.07
C GLU A 70 2.78 6.47 -4.05
N PHE A 71 3.81 5.62 -4.01
CA PHE A 71 3.72 4.20 -4.34
C PHE A 71 4.20 3.31 -3.18
N VAL A 72 3.57 2.15 -2.97
CA VAL A 72 4.07 1.13 -2.03
C VAL A 72 4.67 -0.04 -2.80
N ARG A 73 5.74 -0.64 -2.28
CA ARG A 73 6.34 -1.85 -2.84
C ARG A 73 5.90 -3.06 -2.03
N VAL A 74 5.33 -4.06 -2.69
CA VAL A 74 5.10 -5.36 -2.07
C VAL A 74 6.34 -6.19 -2.30
N ILE A 75 6.89 -6.73 -1.21
CA ILE A 75 7.93 -7.74 -1.30
C ILE A 75 7.30 -9.12 -1.15
N GLU A 76 7.45 -9.96 -2.17
CA GLU A 76 7.14 -11.38 -2.06
C GLU A 76 8.11 -12.02 -1.07
N GLU A 77 7.59 -12.86 -0.15
CA GLU A 77 8.44 -13.58 0.80
C GLU A 77 9.41 -14.47 0.01
N GLY A 78 10.65 -13.98 -0.10
CA GLY A 78 11.66 -14.49 -1.03
C GLY A 78 12.77 -13.46 -1.36
N GLU A 79 12.53 -12.16 -1.21
CA GLU A 79 13.55 -11.11 -1.48
C GLU A 79 14.15 -10.46 -0.22
N VAL A 80 13.61 -10.73 0.98
CA VAL A 80 14.14 -10.17 2.25
C VAL A 80 15.33 -10.97 2.81
N ALA A 81 15.77 -12.04 2.14
CA ALA A 81 16.89 -12.86 2.61
C ALA A 81 17.77 -13.35 1.46
N LYS A 82 18.80 -12.57 1.14
CA LYS A 82 20.10 -13.12 0.74
C LYS A 82 21.26 -12.27 1.24
#